data_AF-A0A7Y3KTY6-F1
#
_entry.id   AF-A0A7Y3KTY6-F1
#
_cell.length_a   1.000
_cell.length_b   1.000
_cell.length_c   1.000
_cell.angle_alpha   90.00
_cell.angle_beta   90.00
_cell.angle_gamma   90.00
#
_symmetry.space_group_name_H-M   'P 1'
#
loop_
_entity.id
_entity.type
_entity.pdbx_description
1 polymer ?
#
loop_
_entity_poly.entity_id
_entity_poly.type
_entity_poly.pdbx_seq_one_letter_code
_entity_poly.pdbx_strand_id
1 'polypeptide(L)'
;GDPGLSAYAASKGGMIALGRSLAVEGQRRGVLTNLLLPYATTQMTDVDMDETYTKVATPERVAPVLSALVDQACSLNSTLIVTGGGRIRCASVVEWGTVLVPEDLGAHELEELVRRSKAGPPKEFNGATEAFFDFMGERPL
;
A
#
# COMPACT_ATOMS: atom_id res chain seq x y z
N GLY A 1 4.63 4.46 -10.37
CA GLY A 1 5.90 3.99 -10.94
C GLY A 1 6.31 5.00 -11.99
N ASP A 2 7.61 5.24 -12.15
CA ASP A 2 8.11 6.29 -13.03
C ASP A 2 8.84 5.69 -14.24
N PRO A 3 8.77 6.34 -15.42
CA PRO A 3 9.48 5.89 -16.62
C PRO A 3 10.98 5.68 -16.34
N GLY A 4 11.54 4.57 -16.83
CA GLY A 4 12.96 4.23 -16.63
C GLY A 4 13.31 3.61 -15.27
N LEU A 5 12.37 3.54 -14.32
CA LEU A 5 12.59 2.98 -12.97
C LEU A 5 11.81 1.67 -12.73
N SER A 6 11.53 0.88 -13.77
CA SER A 6 10.71 -0.34 -13.65
C SER A 6 11.27 -1.36 -12.66
N ALA A 7 12.59 -1.62 -12.68
CA ALA A 7 13.23 -2.53 -11.73
C ALA A 7 13.15 -2.01 -10.28
N TYR A 8 13.33 -0.71 -10.08
CA TYR A 8 13.17 -0.06 -8.78
C TYR A 8 11.72 -0.15 -8.29
N ALA A 9 10.75 0.16 -9.16
CA ALA A 9 9.32 0.08 -8.85
C ALA A 9 8.91 -1.35 -8.51
N ALA A 10 9.39 -2.35 -9.26
CA ALA A 10 9.15 -3.77 -8.96
C ALA A 10 9.74 -4.17 -7.59
N SER A 11 10.98 -3.76 -7.30
CA SER A 11 11.62 -4.02 -6.01
C SER A 11 10.83 -3.41 -4.84
N LYS A 12 10.46 -2.13 -4.94
CA LYS A 12 9.70 -1.45 -3.87
C LYS A 12 8.26 -1.96 -3.74
N GLY A 13 7.62 -2.33 -4.85
CA GLY A 13 6.32 -2.99 -4.85
C GLY A 13 6.38 -4.37 -4.19
N GLY A 14 7.45 -5.15 -4.43
CA GLY A 14 7.67 -6.44 -3.79
C GLY A 14 7.79 -6.35 -2.27
N MET A 15 8.39 -5.27 -1.75
CA MET A 15 8.44 -5.02 -0.30
C MET A 15 7.05 -4.89 0.32
N ILE A 16 6.07 -4.32 -0.38
CA ILE A 16 4.67 -4.20 0.10
C ILE A 16 4.06 -5.58 0.31
N ALA A 17 4.17 -6.47 -0.67
CA ALA A 17 3.69 -7.84 -0.55
C ALA A 17 4.41 -8.58 0.59
N LEU A 18 5.74 -8.50 0.65
CA LEU A 18 6.54 -9.14 1.69
C LEU A 18 6.14 -8.67 3.10
N GLY A 19 6.04 -7.35 3.32
CA GLY A 19 5.71 -6.81 4.64
C GLY A 19 4.31 -7.19 5.11
N ARG A 20 3.34 -7.33 4.20
CA ARG A 20 2.00 -7.84 4.52
C ARG A 20 2.03 -9.32 4.93
N SER A 21 2.78 -10.16 4.24
CA SER A 21 2.96 -11.56 4.64
C SER A 21 3.61 -11.67 6.03
N LEU A 22 4.69 -10.92 6.27
CA LEU A 22 5.38 -10.88 7.56
C LEU A 22 4.47 -10.39 8.70
N ALA A 23 3.60 -9.41 8.43
CA ALA A 23 2.64 -8.91 9.41
C ALA A 23 1.67 -10.01 9.88
N VAL A 24 1.17 -10.85 8.95
CA VAL A 24 0.26 -11.96 9.26
C VAL A 24 1.01 -13.11 9.97
N GLU A 25 2.18 -13.49 9.46
CA GLU A 25 3.00 -14.58 10.02
C GLU A 25 3.53 -14.25 11.43
N GLY A 26 3.94 -13.00 11.63
CA GLY A 26 4.56 -12.52 12.86
C GLY A 26 3.59 -12.22 14.00
N GLN A 27 2.34 -11.88 13.69
CA GLN A 27 1.36 -11.40 14.67
C GLN A 27 1.18 -12.34 15.86
N ARG A 28 1.10 -13.67 15.63
CA ARG A 28 0.95 -14.66 16.70
C ARG A 28 2.15 -14.74 17.65
N ARG A 29 3.30 -14.20 17.25
CA ARG A 29 4.55 -14.16 18.00
C ARG A 29 4.83 -12.76 18.57
N GLY A 30 3.90 -11.81 18.44
CA GLY A 30 4.10 -10.42 18.83
C GLY A 30 5.09 -9.66 17.93
N VAL A 31 5.37 -10.16 16.72
CA VAL A 31 6.22 -9.48 15.74
C VAL A 31 5.32 -8.73 14.78
N LEU A 32 5.29 -7.41 14.89
CA LEU A 32 4.48 -6.53 14.04
C LEU A 32 5.33 -5.99 12.89
N THR A 33 4.77 -5.95 11.69
CA THR A 33 5.45 -5.44 10.49
C THR A 33 4.61 -4.35 9.84
N ASN A 34 5.23 -3.20 9.61
CA ASN A 34 4.63 -2.06 8.91
C ASN A 34 5.57 -1.60 7.79
N LEU A 35 5.02 -0.86 6.83
CA LEU A 35 5.81 -0.25 5.76
C LEU A 35 5.78 1.26 5.88
N LEU A 36 6.97 1.87 5.90
CA LEU A 36 7.12 3.31 5.83
C LEU A 36 7.48 3.72 4.40
N LEU A 37 6.69 4.64 3.83
CA LEU A 37 6.85 5.23 2.51
C LEU A 37 7.25 6.71 2.71
N PRO A 38 8.54 7.01 2.89
CA PRO A 38 8.99 8.35 3.22
C PRO A 38 9.10 9.25 1.98
N TYR A 39 8.67 10.50 2.13
CA TYR A 39 9.05 11.61 1.28
C TYR A 39 10.10 12.45 2.00
N ALA A 40 11.35 12.26 1.61
CA ALA A 40 12.48 13.06 2.08
C ALA A 40 13.47 13.29 0.93
N THR A 41 14.06 14.48 0.89
CA THR A 41 15.21 14.80 0.07
C THR A 41 16.43 14.05 0.61
N THR A 42 17.04 13.30 -0.29
CA THR A 42 18.27 12.56 -0.16
C THR A 42 19.12 12.81 -1.41
N GLN A 43 20.38 12.41 -1.39
CA GLN A 43 21.27 12.46 -2.57
C GLN A 43 20.65 11.83 -3.83
N MET A 44 19.77 10.83 -3.68
CA MET A 44 19.10 10.14 -4.79
C MET A 44 17.92 10.94 -5.39
N THR A 45 17.39 11.91 -4.65
CA THR A 45 16.12 12.62 -4.94
C THR A 45 16.29 14.15 -5.00
N ASP A 46 17.53 14.62 -4.88
CA ASP A 46 17.89 16.05 -4.88
C ASP A 46 17.90 16.65 -6.30
N VAL A 47 17.89 15.79 -7.32
CA VAL A 47 17.89 16.19 -8.73
C VAL A 47 16.49 16.70 -9.09
N ASP A 48 16.41 17.96 -9.53
CA ASP A 48 15.19 18.63 -10.03
C ASP A 48 14.09 18.96 -9.01
N MET A 49 14.35 18.90 -7.70
CA MET A 49 13.40 19.39 -6.68
C MET A 49 13.53 20.90 -6.45
N ASP A 50 12.42 21.62 -6.55
CA ASP A 50 12.31 23.03 -6.13
C ASP A 50 12.70 23.17 -4.65
N GLU A 51 13.59 24.13 -4.35
CA GLU A 51 14.11 24.45 -3.01
C GLU A 51 13.02 24.58 -1.94
N THR A 52 11.81 25.01 -2.35
CA THR A 52 10.65 25.15 -1.47
C THR A 52 10.23 23.82 -0.86
N TYR A 53 10.32 22.73 -1.63
CA TYR A 53 10.01 21.38 -1.15
C TYR A 53 11.18 20.76 -0.40
N THR A 54 12.42 21.04 -0.80
CA THR A 54 13.64 20.52 -0.17
C THR A 54 13.75 20.93 1.31
N LYS A 55 13.31 22.16 1.63
CA LYS A 55 13.29 22.69 3.01
C LYS A 55 12.29 21.99 3.93
N VAL A 56 11.26 21.35 3.37
CA VAL A 56 10.21 20.66 4.14
C VAL A 56 10.32 19.15 4.04
N ALA A 57 10.84 18.58 2.97
CA ALA A 57 11.03 17.15 2.82
C ALA A 57 12.33 16.70 3.49
N THR A 58 12.58 17.03 4.76
CA THR A 58 13.82 16.60 5.41
C THR A 58 13.67 15.24 6.11
N PRO A 59 14.73 14.42 6.22
CA PRO A 59 14.68 13.16 6.97
C PRO A 59 14.22 13.32 8.43
N GLU A 60 14.53 14.45 9.08
CA GLU A 60 14.12 14.76 10.45
C GLU A 60 12.61 14.86 10.59
N ARG A 61 11.89 15.15 9.50
CA ARG A 61 10.41 15.18 9.49
C ARG A 61 9.79 13.80 9.29
N VAL A 62 10.57 12.79 8.93
CA VAL A 62 10.18 11.37 8.87
C VAL A 62 10.51 10.66 10.17
N ALA A 63 11.63 11.01 10.80
CA ALA A 63 12.19 10.33 11.98
C ALA A 63 11.20 10.11 13.16
N PRO A 64 10.31 11.05 13.52
CA PRO A 64 9.35 10.84 14.60
C PRO A 64 8.37 9.69 14.31
N VAL A 65 7.93 9.54 13.06
CA VAL A 65 7.01 8.45 12.67
C VAL A 65 7.73 7.11 12.74
N LEU A 66 8.97 7.04 12.26
CA LEU A 66 9.77 5.82 12.37
C LEU A 66 10.04 5.44 13.83
N SER A 67 10.38 6.43 14.67
CA SER A 67 10.64 6.21 16.10
C SER A 67 9.40 5.69 16.82
N ALA A 68 8.23 6.28 16.53
CA ALA A 68 6.96 5.80 17.08
C ALA A 68 6.61 4.39 16.58
N LEU A 69 6.94 4.04 15.34
CA LEU A 69 6.65 2.71 14.78
C LEU A 69 7.43 1.57 15.44
N VAL A 70 8.63 1.85 15.96
CA VAL A 70 9.48 0.85 16.64
C VAL A 70 9.35 0.88 18.16
N ASP A 71 8.53 1.79 18.70
CA ASP A 71 8.24 1.88 20.12
C ASP A 71 7.38 0.69 20.57
N GLN A 72 7.63 0.16 21.77
CA GLN A 72 6.89 -0.99 22.32
C GLN A 72 5.40 -0.70 22.55
N ALA A 73 5.01 0.56 22.71
CA ALA A 73 3.61 0.97 22.84
C ALA A 73 2.86 0.97 21.50
N CYS A 74 3.58 0.92 20.36
CA CYS A 74 2.95 0.87 19.06
C CYS A 74 2.39 -0.52 18.76
N SER A 75 1.10 -0.58 18.46
CA SER A 75 0.38 -1.80 18.12
C SER A 75 -0.02 -1.87 16.64
N LEU A 76 0.45 -0.92 15.82
CA LEU A 76 0.19 -0.96 14.38
C LEU A 76 0.80 -2.20 13.75
N ASN A 77 0.06 -2.83 12.84
CA ASN A 77 0.52 -3.97 12.06
C ASN A 77 -0.06 -3.87 10.64
N SER A 78 0.64 -4.43 9.65
CA SER A 78 0.23 -4.46 8.25
C SER A 78 -0.14 -3.08 7.66
N THR A 79 0.38 -1.99 8.22
CA THR A 79 0.02 -0.63 7.79
C THR A 79 1.08 -0.06 6.83
N LEU A 80 0.65 0.52 5.71
CA LEU A 80 1.52 1.31 4.83
C LEU A 80 1.34 2.78 5.17
N ILE A 81 2.40 3.39 5.69
CA ILE A 81 2.38 4.76 6.19
C ILE A 81 3.20 5.63 5.25
N VAL A 82 2.55 6.61 4.64
CA VAL A 82 3.21 7.64 3.85
C VAL A 82 3.48 8.83 4.75
N THR A 83 4.72 9.32 4.80
CA THR A 83 5.06 10.48 5.65
C THR A 83 6.14 11.35 5.04
N GLY A 84 6.09 12.65 5.31
CA GLY A 84 7.07 13.63 4.88
C GLY A 84 6.52 15.06 4.95
N GLY A 85 7.37 16.07 5.10
CA GLY A 85 6.90 17.46 5.15
C GLY A 85 5.97 17.77 6.32
N GLY A 86 6.02 17.00 7.41
CA GLY A 86 5.09 17.11 8.54
C GLY A 86 3.67 16.59 8.26
N ARG A 87 3.50 15.71 7.27
CA ARG A 87 2.22 15.12 6.88
C ARG A 87 2.29 13.60 7.01
N ILE A 88 1.13 12.97 7.23
CA ILE A 88 0.97 11.51 7.28
C ILE A 88 -0.27 11.10 6.48
N ARG A 89 -0.19 9.97 5.77
CA ARG A 89 -1.32 9.28 5.14
C ARG A 89 -1.19 7.77 5.33
N CYS A 90 -2.31 7.07 5.32
CA CYS A 90 -2.32 5.62 5.13
C CYS A 90 -2.49 5.32 3.63
N ALA A 91 -1.77 4.33 3.13
CA ALA A 91 -1.98 3.76 1.80
C ALA A 91 -2.46 2.32 1.96
N SER A 92 -3.27 1.86 1.02
CA SER A 92 -3.79 0.50 1.02
C SER A 92 -3.93 -0.04 -0.39
N VAL A 93 -3.88 -1.36 -0.52
CA VAL A 93 -4.30 -2.07 -1.73
C VAL A 93 -5.73 -2.54 -1.50
N VAL A 94 -6.60 -2.23 -2.45
CA VAL A 94 -8.04 -2.52 -2.34
C VAL A 94 -8.51 -3.33 -3.54
N GLU A 95 -9.50 -4.18 -3.30
CA GLU A 95 -10.36 -4.71 -4.36
C GLU A 95 -11.63 -3.86 -4.43
N TRP A 96 -12.14 -3.64 -5.63
CA TRP A 96 -13.37 -2.87 -5.84
C TRP A 96 -14.59 -3.79 -5.90
N GLY A 97 -15.77 -3.25 -6.19
CA GLY A 97 -17.01 -4.03 -6.16
C GLY A 97 -16.99 -5.23 -7.11
N THR A 98 -17.55 -6.36 -6.66
CA THR A 98 -17.72 -7.57 -7.47
C THR A 98 -18.75 -7.33 -8.58
N VAL A 99 -18.39 -7.64 -9.82
CA VAL A 99 -19.28 -7.65 -10.99
C VAL A 99 -19.22 -9.01 -11.66
N LEU A 100 -20.37 -9.54 -12.06
CA LEU A 100 -20.43 -10.83 -12.75
C LEU A 100 -19.96 -10.67 -14.19
N VAL A 101 -19.14 -11.61 -14.63
CA VAL A 101 -18.62 -11.68 -16.00
C VAL A 101 -19.60 -12.52 -16.85
N PRO A 102 -20.08 -12.02 -18.00
CA PRO A 102 -20.93 -12.79 -18.92
C PRO A 102 -20.14 -13.92 -19.62
N GLU A 103 -20.84 -14.88 -20.22
CA GLU A 103 -20.21 -16.00 -20.94
C GLU A 103 -19.47 -15.55 -22.20
N ASP A 104 -20.03 -14.57 -22.93
CA ASP A 104 -19.38 -13.93 -24.08
C ASP A 104 -18.87 -12.55 -23.67
N LEU A 105 -17.55 -12.36 -23.72
CA LEU A 105 -16.87 -11.15 -23.24
C LEU A 105 -16.03 -10.52 -24.35
N GLY A 106 -16.54 -9.44 -24.93
CA GLY A 106 -15.78 -8.56 -25.80
C GLY A 106 -14.93 -7.55 -25.02
N ALA A 107 -14.01 -6.90 -25.73
CA ALA A 107 -13.13 -5.87 -25.15
C ALA A 107 -13.93 -4.68 -24.58
N HIS A 108 -15.00 -4.26 -25.27
CA HIS A 108 -15.84 -3.16 -24.78
C HIS A 108 -16.61 -3.57 -23.52
N GLU A 109 -17.20 -4.78 -23.48
CA GLU A 109 -17.86 -5.26 -22.26
C GLU A 109 -16.89 -5.31 -21.08
N LEU A 110 -15.64 -5.76 -21.30
CA LEU A 110 -14.62 -5.79 -20.24
C LEU A 110 -14.34 -4.39 -19.67
N GLU A 111 -14.20 -3.36 -20.51
CA GLU A 111 -14.00 -1.98 -20.05
C GLU A 111 -15.18 -1.48 -19.19
N GLU A 112 -16.41 -1.82 -19.59
CA GLU A 112 -17.63 -1.49 -18.83
C GLU A 112 -17.65 -2.20 -17.47
N LEU A 113 -17.33 -3.50 -17.44
CA LEU A 113 -17.27 -4.28 -16.20
C LEU A 113 -16.23 -3.71 -15.23
N VAL A 114 -15.04 -3.37 -15.70
CA VAL A 114 -13.99 -2.74 -14.87
C VAL A 114 -14.45 -1.39 -14.33
N ARG A 115 -15.13 -0.57 -15.15
CA ARG A 115 -15.67 0.72 -14.69
C ARG A 115 -16.72 0.52 -13.59
N ARG A 116 -17.64 -0.42 -13.80
CA ARG A 116 -18.68 -0.77 -12.80
C ARG A 116 -18.08 -1.30 -11.51
N SER A 117 -17.06 -2.16 -11.59
CA SER A 117 -16.34 -2.65 -10.42
C SER A 117 -15.75 -1.48 -9.61
N LYS A 118 -15.01 -0.58 -10.28
CA LYS A 118 -14.41 0.62 -9.66
C LYS A 118 -15.42 1.62 -9.08
N ALA A 119 -16.68 1.57 -9.50
CA ALA A 119 -17.75 2.39 -8.91
C ALA A 119 -18.30 1.82 -7.59
N GLY A 120 -18.01 0.55 -7.30
CA GLY A 120 -18.35 -0.09 -6.03
C GLY A 120 -17.46 0.40 -4.87
N PRO A 121 -17.83 0.07 -3.62
CA PRO A 121 -17.00 0.40 -2.46
C PRO A 121 -15.68 -0.39 -2.49
N PRO A 122 -14.54 0.23 -2.16
CA PRO A 122 -13.28 -0.48 -2.03
C PRO A 122 -13.28 -1.33 -0.75
N LYS A 123 -12.62 -2.49 -0.81
CA LYS A 123 -12.40 -3.40 0.31
C LYS A 123 -10.92 -3.66 0.49
N GLU A 124 -10.48 -3.67 1.75
CA GLU A 124 -9.14 -4.10 2.15
C GLU A 124 -9.22 -5.50 2.75
N PHE A 125 -8.21 -6.30 2.48
CA PHE A 125 -8.09 -7.66 3.04
C PHE A 125 -6.73 -7.81 3.71
N ASN A 126 -6.64 -8.66 4.72
CA ASN A 126 -5.37 -8.94 5.40
C ASN A 126 -4.55 -10.02 4.68
N GLY A 127 -5.18 -10.82 3.81
CA GLY A 127 -4.52 -11.86 3.04
C GLY A 127 -5.33 -12.34 1.85
N ALA A 128 -4.66 -13.03 0.92
CA ALA A 128 -5.26 -13.52 -0.31
C ALA A 128 -6.40 -14.53 -0.07
N THR A 129 -6.30 -15.34 1.00
CA THR A 129 -7.36 -16.30 1.37
C THR A 129 -8.65 -15.60 1.75
N GLU A 130 -8.57 -14.54 2.55
CA GLU A 130 -9.75 -13.75 2.96
C GLU A 130 -10.38 -13.06 1.75
N ALA A 131 -9.55 -12.43 0.92
CA ALA A 131 -9.98 -11.78 -0.32
C ALA A 131 -10.69 -12.77 -1.27
N PHE A 132 -10.11 -13.96 -1.45
CA PHE A 132 -10.69 -15.00 -2.31
C PHE A 132 -12.08 -15.44 -1.86
N PHE A 133 -12.25 -15.74 -0.57
CA PHE A 133 -13.55 -16.16 -0.07
C PHE A 133 -14.59 -15.04 -0.20
N ASP A 134 -14.27 -13.80 0.19
CA ASP A 134 -15.16 -12.65 -0.02
C ASP A 134 -15.54 -12.48 -1.50
N PHE A 135 -14.56 -12.61 -2.41
CA PHE A 135 -14.78 -12.53 -3.86
C PHE A 135 -15.74 -13.62 -4.37
N MET A 136 -15.64 -14.84 -3.85
CA MET A 136 -16.53 -15.95 -4.19
C MET A 136 -17.92 -15.86 -3.51
N GLY A 137 -18.13 -14.88 -2.62
CA GLY A 137 -19.35 -14.77 -1.82
C GLY A 137 -19.43 -15.78 -0.67
N GLU A 138 -18.32 -16.46 -0.37
CA GLU A 138 -18.18 -17.41 0.75
C GLU A 138 -17.56 -16.66 1.93
N ARG A 139 -18.08 -16.78 3.16
CA ARG A 139 -17.34 -16.24 4.32
C ARG A 139 -16.32 -17.29 4.78
N PRO A 140 -15.07 -16.90 5.07
CA PRO A 140 -14.14 -17.79 5.74
C PRO A 140 -14.77 -18.28 7.06
N LEU A 141 -14.66 -19.59 7.33
CA LEU A 141 -15.07 -20.22 8.59
C LEU A 141 -14.25 -19.72 9.79
#